data_AF-A0A6A7A9N0-F1
#
_entry.id   AF-A0A6A7A9N0-F1
#
_cell.length_a   1.000
_cell.length_b   1.000
_cell.length_c   1.000
_cell.angle_alpha   90.00
_cell.angle_beta   90.00
_cell.angle_gamma   90.00
#
_symmetry.space_group_name_H-M   'P 1'
#
loop_
_entity.id
_entity.type
_entity.pdbx_description
1 polymer ?
#
loop_
_entity_poly.entity_id
_entity_poly.type
_entity_poly.pdbx_seq_one_letter_code
_entity_poly.pdbx_strand_id
1 'polypeptide(L)'
;MRHTPDHDYYSLGLLLAEIGIWDYIPNFLEDTLQAKGPSAVQVKLMKNLKDYLRHRMGEAYEQATMVCLEAKLGQEGESMGIIDDGVKKFEDIVIKALERDPTVCIGGW
;
A
#
# COMPACT_ATOMS: atom_id res chain seq x y z
N MET A 1 -4.76 18.74 -13.57
CA MET A 1 -4.55 17.46 -12.87
C MET A 1 -5.88 17.00 -12.34
N ARG A 2 -6.41 15.88 -12.84
CA ARG A 2 -7.62 15.26 -12.27
C ARG A 2 -7.11 14.23 -11.27
N HIS A 3 -7.33 14.45 -9.98
CA HIS A 3 -7.00 13.45 -8.96
C HIS A 3 -7.98 12.29 -9.16
N THR A 4 -7.46 11.14 -9.57
CA THR A 4 -8.23 9.90 -9.63
C THR A 4 -8.10 9.19 -8.28
N PRO A 5 -9.13 8.44 -7.85
CA PRO A 5 -9.08 7.66 -6.61
C PRO A 5 -7.82 6.79 -6.49
N ASP A 6 -7.24 6.36 -7.61
CA ASP A 6 -5.98 5.59 -7.66
C ASP A 6 -4.81 6.32 -6.99
N HIS A 7 -4.69 7.63 -7.22
CA HIS A 7 -3.63 8.43 -6.60
C HIS A 7 -3.83 8.58 -5.09
N ASP A 8 -5.08 8.62 -4.63
CA ASP A 8 -5.40 8.72 -3.20
C ASP A 8 -5.10 7.38 -2.49
N TYR A 9 -5.49 6.24 -3.08
CA TYR A 9 -5.16 4.92 -2.54
C TYR A 9 -3.66 4.64 -2.57
N TYR A 10 -2.96 5.05 -3.63
CA TYR A 10 -1.51 4.94 -3.67
C TYR A 10 -0.85 5.77 -2.56
N SER A 11 -1.31 7.02 -2.36
CA SER A 11 -0.82 7.90 -1.30
C SER A 11 -1.13 7.35 0.10
N LEU A 12 -2.31 6.73 0.27
CA LEU A 12 -2.65 6.00 1.49
C LEU A 12 -1.72 4.81 1.71
N GLY A 13 -1.38 4.06 0.67
CA GLY A 13 -0.41 2.97 0.74
C GLY A 13 0.99 3.44 1.18
N LEU A 14 1.45 4.59 0.69
CA LEU A 14 2.70 5.20 1.16
C LEU A 14 2.61 5.60 2.64
N LEU A 15 1.50 6.21 3.06
CA LEU A 15 1.28 6.56 4.46
C LEU A 15 1.30 5.33 5.37
N LEU A 16 0.59 4.26 4.99
CA LEU A 16 0.60 2.99 5.73
C LEU A 16 2.00 2.38 5.78
N ALA A 17 2.77 2.47 4.70
CA ALA A 17 4.15 2.02 4.69
C ALA A 17 5.03 2.82 5.66
N GLU A 18 4.94 4.15 5.67
CA GLU A 18 5.70 5.01 6.60
C GLU A 18 5.35 4.73 8.06
N ILE A 19 4.06 4.54 8.37
CA ILE A 19 3.61 4.14 9.70
C ILE A 19 4.21 2.79 10.10
N GLY A 20 4.23 1.82 9.19
CA GLY A 20 4.74 0.48 9.47
C GLY A 20 6.26 0.39 9.55
N ILE A 21 7.00 1.24 8.82
CA ILE A 21 8.46 1.39 8.93
C ILE A 21 8.83 2.18 10.19
N TRP A 22 7.96 3.09 10.63
CA TRP A 22 8.24 4.11 11.65
C TRP A 22 9.41 5.03 11.26
N ASP A 23 9.55 5.28 9.95
CA ASP A 23 10.54 6.16 9.33
C ASP A 23 10.04 6.59 7.94
N TYR A 24 10.72 7.54 7.32
CA TYR A 24 10.41 8.05 5.99
C TYR A 24 10.85 7.07 4.90
N ILE A 25 10.01 6.90 3.87
CA ILE A 25 10.31 6.03 2.72
C ILE A 25 11.64 6.36 2.03
N PRO A 26 12.06 7.63 1.86
CA PRO A 26 13.36 7.94 1.28
C PRO A 26 14.56 7.38 2.05
N ASN A 27 14.51 7.39 3.38
CA ASN A 27 15.55 6.79 4.23
C ASN A 27 15.55 5.26 4.06
N PHE A 28 14.36 4.67 3.92
CA PHE A 28 14.20 3.24 3.68
C PHE A 28 14.66 2.79 2.27
N LEU A 29 14.76 3.73 1.33
CA LEU A 29 15.11 3.48 -0.07
C LEU A 29 16.47 4.07 -0.47
N GLU A 30 17.29 4.53 0.48
CA GLU A 30 18.52 5.34 0.36
C GLU A 30 19.29 5.20 -0.99
N ASP A 31 19.50 3.98 -1.50
CA ASP A 31 20.26 3.72 -2.73
C ASP A 31 19.46 3.73 -4.06
N THR A 32 18.14 3.84 -4.01
CA THR A 32 17.24 3.54 -5.15
C THR A 32 16.68 4.79 -5.82
N LEU A 33 16.48 5.86 -5.04
CA LEU A 33 15.84 7.09 -5.52
C LEU A 33 16.69 7.84 -6.55
N GLN A 34 18.01 7.64 -6.54
CA GLN A 34 18.92 8.40 -7.40
C GLN A 34 19.04 7.86 -8.84
N ALA A 35 18.49 6.67 -9.16
CA ALA A 35 18.80 6.01 -10.45
C ALA A 35 17.61 5.37 -11.17
N LYS A 36 16.37 5.41 -10.66
CA LYS A 36 15.26 4.63 -11.22
C LYS A 36 13.94 5.43 -11.28
N GLY A 37 13.18 5.25 -12.38
CA GLY A 37 11.87 5.87 -12.57
C GLY A 37 10.79 5.37 -11.59
N PRO A 38 9.62 6.03 -11.52
CA PRO A 38 8.59 5.80 -10.48
C PRO A 38 8.15 4.34 -10.32
N SER A 39 7.96 3.61 -11.42
CA SER A 39 7.56 2.20 -11.35
C SER A 39 8.63 1.31 -10.72
N ALA A 40 9.90 1.61 -10.93
CA ALA A 40 11.00 0.84 -10.35
C ALA A 40 11.21 1.15 -8.86
N VAL A 41 10.89 2.38 -8.43
CA VAL A 41 10.82 2.75 -7.01
C VAL A 41 9.69 1.97 -6.33
N GLN A 42 8.49 1.96 -6.93
CA GLN A 42 7.33 1.23 -6.42
C GLN A 42 7.62 -0.27 -6.24
N VAL A 43 8.16 -0.93 -7.27
CA VAL A 43 8.48 -2.37 -7.21
C VAL A 43 9.49 -2.67 -6.10
N LYS A 44 10.53 -1.83 -5.95
CA LYS A 44 11.54 -2.05 -4.90
C LYS A 44 10.99 -1.74 -3.51
N LEU A 45 10.18 -0.71 -3.36
CA LEU A 45 9.47 -0.38 -2.12
C LEU A 45 8.62 -1.56 -1.67
N MET A 46 7.74 -2.06 -2.53
CA MET A 46 6.88 -3.21 -2.24
C MET A 46 7.69 -4.45 -1.86
N LYS A 47 8.78 -4.73 -2.59
CA LYS A 47 9.66 -5.87 -2.28
C LYS A 47 10.29 -5.75 -0.89
N ASN A 48 10.74 -4.56 -0.49
CA ASN A 48 11.37 -4.35 0.81
C ASN A 48 10.36 -4.33 1.96
N LEU A 49 9.15 -3.83 1.71
CA LEU A 49 8.06 -3.81 2.68
C LEU A 49 7.45 -5.19 2.93
N LYS A 50 7.51 -6.06 1.91
CA LYS A 50 7.02 -7.43 2.01
C LYS A 50 7.81 -8.17 3.07
N ASP A 51 7.10 -8.97 3.86
CA ASP A 51 7.59 -9.66 5.06
C ASP A 51 8.04 -8.70 6.19
N TYR A 52 8.64 -7.53 5.91
CA TYR A 52 8.96 -6.51 6.92
C TYR A 52 7.70 -6.05 7.66
N LEU A 53 6.67 -5.62 6.92
CA LEU A 53 5.40 -5.19 7.50
C LEU A 53 4.67 -6.35 8.17
N ARG A 54 4.74 -7.56 7.60
CA ARG A 54 4.14 -8.75 8.20
C ARG A 54 4.70 -9.02 9.59
N HIS A 55 6.02 -8.96 9.73
CA HIS A 55 6.70 -9.24 10.99
C HIS A 55 6.49 -8.15 12.04
N ARG A 56 6.32 -6.89 11.62
CA ARG A 56 6.17 -5.74 12.52
C ARG A 56 4.73 -5.43 12.91
N MET A 57 3.82 -5.48 11.94
CA MET A 57 2.45 -4.99 12.06
C MET A 57 1.40 -6.10 11.88
N GLY A 58 1.82 -7.27 11.41
CA GLY A 58 0.93 -8.39 11.13
C GLY A 58 0.53 -8.50 9.65
N GLU A 59 -0.02 -9.65 9.29
CA GLU A 59 -0.36 -10.01 7.91
C GLU A 59 -1.46 -9.12 7.31
N ALA A 60 -2.50 -8.79 8.09
CA ALA A 60 -3.59 -7.94 7.61
C ALA A 60 -3.10 -6.54 7.22
N TYR A 61 -2.18 -5.96 8.00
CA TYR A 61 -1.60 -4.65 7.73
C TYR A 61 -0.73 -4.66 6.48
N GLU A 62 0.11 -5.70 6.32
CA GLU A 62 0.91 -5.88 5.12
C GLU A 62 0.01 -5.99 3.88
N GLN A 63 -1.01 -6.84 3.91
CA GLN A 63 -1.91 -7.05 2.77
C GLN A 63 -2.64 -5.75 2.39
N ALA A 64 -3.16 -5.01 3.37
CA ALA A 64 -3.79 -3.71 3.14
C ALA A 64 -2.82 -2.72 2.46
N THR A 65 -1.59 -2.63 2.98
CA THR A 65 -0.57 -1.73 2.46
C THR A 65 -0.18 -2.10 1.02
N MET A 66 -0.01 -3.39 0.72
CA MET A 66 0.33 -3.86 -0.64
C MET A 66 -0.78 -3.59 -1.65
N VAL A 67 -2.04 -3.84 -1.28
CA VAL A 67 -3.18 -3.57 -2.17
C VAL A 67 -3.25 -2.08 -2.52
N CYS A 68 -3.05 -1.19 -1.53
CA CYS A 68 -2.99 0.25 -1.79
C CYS A 68 -1.81 0.64 -2.69
N LEU A 69 -0.63 0.07 -2.45
CA LEU A 69 0.57 0.34 -3.25
C LEU A 69 0.51 -0.25 -4.66
N GLU A 70 -0.33 -1.26 -4.93
CA GLU A 70 -0.56 -1.82 -6.26
C GLU A 70 -1.51 -0.97 -7.13
N ALA A 71 -2.26 -0.03 -6.53
CA ALA A 71 -3.09 0.92 -7.28
C ALA A 71 -2.21 1.66 -8.29
N LYS A 72 -2.46 1.43 -9.60
CA LYS A 72 -1.57 1.83 -10.71
C LYS A 72 -1.17 3.30 -10.61
N LEU A 73 0.13 3.57 -10.54
CA LEU A 73 0.69 4.89 -10.85
C LEU A 73 0.67 5.06 -12.39
N GLY A 74 -0.46 5.53 -12.92
CA GLY A 74 -0.64 6.04 -14.28
C GLY A 74 0.19 5.38 -15.39
N GLN A 75 -0.26 4.24 -15.91
CA GLN A 75 -0.05 3.98 -17.34
C GLN A 75 -1.09 4.81 -18.08
N GLU A 76 -0.64 5.91 -18.71
CA GLU A 76 -1.45 6.64 -19.69
C GLU A 76 -1.73 5.68 -20.86
N GLY A 77 -2.94 5.12 -20.87
CA GLY A 77 -3.39 4.19 -21.90
C GLY A 77 -3.60 2.78 -21.36
N GLU A 78 -4.84 2.32 -21.43
CA GLU A 78 -5.27 0.94 -21.15
C GLU A 78 -5.26 0.49 -19.67
N SER A 79 -6.39 0.69 -19.00
CA SER A 79 -7.23 -0.44 -18.57
C SER A 79 -8.27 0.05 -17.57
N MET A 80 -9.50 0.28 -18.05
CA MET A 80 -10.67 0.60 -17.23
C MET A 80 -11.17 -0.62 -16.41
N GLY A 81 -10.50 -1.78 -16.51
CA GLY A 81 -10.91 -3.04 -15.84
C GLY A 81 -10.12 -3.41 -14.58
N ILE A 82 -8.98 -2.76 -14.29
CA ILE A 82 -8.17 -3.05 -13.09
C ILE A 82 -8.53 -2.11 -11.91
N ILE A 83 -9.13 -0.95 -12.22
CA ILE A 83 -9.37 0.18 -11.31
C ILE A 83 -10.37 -0.17 -10.19
N ASP A 84 -11.42 -0.93 -10.52
CA ASP A 84 -12.45 -1.35 -9.57
C ASP A 84 -11.95 -2.46 -8.63
N ASP A 85 -10.92 -3.22 -9.04
CA ASP A 85 -10.43 -4.40 -8.32
C ASP A 85 -9.57 -4.01 -7.10
N GLY A 86 -8.69 -3.01 -7.22
CA GLY A 86 -7.85 -2.56 -6.10
C GLY A 86 -8.64 -1.92 -4.96
N VAL A 87 -9.60 -1.05 -5.30
CA VAL A 87 -10.50 -0.41 -4.33
C VAL A 87 -11.41 -1.43 -3.66
N LYS A 88 -12.05 -2.32 -4.44
CA LYS A 88 -12.89 -3.39 -3.88
C LYS A 88 -12.10 -4.35 -3.02
N LYS A 89 -10.86 -4.70 -3.41
CA LYS A 89 -9.99 -5.54 -2.58
C LYS A 89 -9.66 -4.88 -1.25
N PHE A 90 -9.36 -3.60 -1.25
CA PHE A 90 -9.11 -2.89 0.01
C PHE A 90 -10.37 -2.84 0.88
N GLU A 91 -11.53 -2.52 0.31
CA GLU A 91 -12.81 -2.53 1.02
C GLU A 91 -13.14 -3.93 1.58
N ASP A 92 -12.93 -4.99 0.81
CA ASP A 92 -13.21 -6.36 1.22
C ASP A 92 -12.26 -6.86 2.31
N ILE A 93 -10.96 -6.56 2.19
CA ILE A 93 -9.92 -7.05 3.11
C ILE A 93 -9.90 -6.23 4.40
N VAL A 94 -10.09 -4.91 4.31
CA VAL A 94 -9.92 -3.99 5.44
C VAL A 94 -11.26 -3.58 6.01
N ILE A 95 -12.12 -2.95 5.19
CA ILE A 95 -13.34 -2.31 5.71
C ILE A 95 -14.32 -3.37 6.20
N LYS A 96 -14.63 -4.39 5.38
CA LYS A 96 -15.56 -5.47 5.79
C LYS A 96 -15.02 -6.32 6.93
N ALA A 97 -13.70 -6.48 7.04
CA ALA A 97 -13.09 -7.18 8.16
C ALA A 97 -13.25 -6.39 9.47
N LEU A 98 -13.04 -5.08 9.43
CA LEU A 98 -13.24 -4.18 10.57
C LEU A 98 -14.72 -4.06 10.96
N GLU A 99 -15.63 -4.08 10.00
CA GLU A 99 -17.09 -4.07 10.24
C GLU A 99 -17.59 -5.36 10.89
N ARG A 100 -16.95 -6.50 10.59
CA ARG A 100 -17.33 -7.81 11.14
C ARG A 100 -16.90 -8.00 12.60
N ASP A 101 -15.78 -7.40 13.01
CA ASP A 101 -15.32 -7.49 14.38
C ASP A 101 -14.55 -6.22 14.81
N PRO A 102 -15.23 -5.23 15.42
CA PRO A 102 -14.59 -4.00 15.87
C PRO A 102 -13.61 -4.21 17.04
N THR A 103 -13.48 -5.44 17.57
CA THR A 103 -12.59 -5.74 18.71
C THR A 103 -11.24 -6.32 18.32
N VAL A 104 -10.99 -6.62 17.03
CA VAL A 104 -9.69 -7.12 16.52
C VAL A 104 -8.52 -6.16 16.78
N CYS A 105 -8.79 -4.86 16.98
CA CYS A 105 -7.75 -3.87 17.34
C CYS A 105 -7.43 -3.82 18.86
N ILE A 106 -8.07 -4.66 19.69
CA ILE A 106 -7.97 -4.61 21.16
C ILE A 106 -7.70 -5.99 21.76
N GLY A 107 -6.71 -6.74 21.26
CA GLY A 107 -6.35 -7.99 21.94
C GLY A 107 -5.19 -8.75 21.35
N GLY A 108 -4.02 -8.66 22.00
CA GLY A 108 -2.91 -9.59 21.78
C GLY A 108 -1.52 -9.03 22.11
N TRP A 109 -1.33 -8.54 23.34
CA TRP A 109 0.00 -8.43 23.96
C TRP A 109 0.16 -9.58 24.95
#